data_AF-A0A519BMZ1-F1
#
_entry.id   AF-A0A519BMZ1-F1
#
_cell.length_a   1.000
_cell.length_b   1.000
_cell.length_c   1.000
_cell.angle_alpha   90.00
_cell.angle_beta   90.00
_cell.angle_gamma   90.00
#
_symmetry.space_group_name_H-M   'P 1'
#
loop_
_entity.id
_entity.type
_entity.pdbx_description
1 polymer ?
#
loop_
_entity_poly.entity_id
_entity_poly.type
_entity_poly.pdbx_seq_one_letter_code
_entity_poly.pdbx_strand_id
1 'polypeptide(L)' 'MYYDIKEVKHIDSYKLEITFEDGKNGVLDLENYIKKGGKFSRFADFNYFMQFYVHKELFVLSWPDGLDVAPESVYSNVSK' A
#
# COMPACT_ATOMS: atom_id res chain seq x y z
N MET A 1 -5.99 10.62 11.22
CA MET A 1 -4.60 11.06 11.51
C MET A 1 -3.98 11.61 10.23
N TYR A 2 -2.88 12.37 10.29
CA TYR A 2 -2.26 12.97 9.08
C TYR A 2 -1.86 11.97 7.98
N TYR A 3 -1.80 10.68 8.30
CA TYR A 3 -1.41 9.60 7.41
C TYR A 3 -2.58 8.69 6.98
N ASP A 4 -3.84 9.09 7.21
CA ASP A 4 -4.98 8.31 6.75
C ASP A 4 -4.98 8.22 5.22
N ILE A 5 -5.11 7.00 4.69
CA ILE A 5 -5.10 6.75 3.25
C ILE A 5 -6.50 7.00 2.69
N LYS A 6 -6.59 7.92 1.74
CA LYS A 6 -7.84 8.32 1.08
C LYS A 6 -8.07 7.57 -0.22
N GLU A 7 -7.03 7.44 -1.03
CA GLU A 7 -7.11 6.80 -2.34
C GLU A 7 -5.80 6.07 -2.66
N VAL A 8 -5.93 4.93 -3.34
CA VAL A 8 -4.81 4.13 -3.82
C VAL A 8 -5.07 3.71 -5.26
N LYS A 9 -4.08 3.91 -6.12
CA LYS A 9 -4.14 3.56 -7.54
C LYS A 9 -2.92 2.74 -7.93
N HIS A 10 -3.13 1.68 -8.68
CA HIS A 10 -2.03 0.97 -9.34
C HIS A 10 -1.53 1.81 -10.52
N ILE A 11 -0.21 1.99 -10.61
CA ILE A 11 0.40 2.79 -11.67
C ILE A 11 1.38 2.02 -12.54
N ASP A 12 2.12 1.06 -11.97
CA ASP A 12 3.07 0.22 -12.69
C ASP A 12 3.53 -0.92 -11.78
N SER A 13 3.80 -2.12 -12.32
CA SER A 13 4.46 -3.21 -11.59
C SER A 13 3.95 -3.36 -10.12
N TYR A 14 4.83 -3.27 -9.12
CA TYR A 14 4.47 -3.29 -7.69
C TYR A 14 4.38 -1.88 -7.06
N LYS A 15 4.06 -0.87 -7.88
CA LYS A 15 3.98 0.54 -7.48
C LYS A 15 2.54 1.00 -7.39
N LEU A 16 2.25 1.67 -6.28
CA LEU A 16 0.94 2.23 -5.98
C LEU A 16 1.09 3.74 -5.74
N GLU A 17 0.28 4.54 -6.43
CA GLU A 17 0.09 5.94 -6.08
C GLU A 17 -0.88 6.04 -4.91
N ILE A 18 -0.45 6.69 -3.84
CA ILE A 18 -1.19 6.86 -2.59
C ILE A 18 -1.53 8.34 -2.42
N THR A 19 -2.78 8.63 -2.10
CA THR A 19 -3.24 9.96 -1.67
C THR A 19 -3.71 9.88 -0.22
N PHE A 20 -3.18 10.76 0.63
CA PHE A 20 -3.53 10.85 2.04
C PHE A 20 -4.61 11.92 2.29
N GLU A 21 -5.26 11.86 3.44
CA GLU A 21 -6.30 12.80 3.83
C GLU A 21 -5.80 14.26 3.89
N ASP A 22 -4.55 14.48 4.27
CA ASP A 22 -3.88 15.80 4.31
C ASP A 22 -3.56 16.37 2.90
N GLY A 23 -3.89 15.63 1.83
CA GLY A 23 -3.65 16.05 0.44
C GLY A 23 -2.24 15.74 -0.08
N LYS A 24 -1.33 15.24 0.78
CA LYS A 24 -0.07 14.65 0.32
C LYS A 24 -0.34 13.47 -0.60
N ASN A 25 0.48 13.32 -1.64
CA ASN A 25 0.51 12.15 -2.50
C ASN A 25 1.95 11.65 -2.68
N GLY A 26 2.07 10.41 -3.15
CA GLY A 26 3.35 9.84 -3.57
C GLY A 26 3.23 8.37 -3.98
N VAL A 27 4.32 7.85 -4.52
CA VAL A 27 4.43 6.49 -5.02
C VAL A 27 5.04 5.59 -3.96
N LEU A 28 4.34 4.52 -3.61
CA LEU A 28 4.82 3.42 -2.78
C LEU A 28 5.31 2.28 -3.67
N ASP A 29 6.60 1.94 -3.58
CA ASP A 29 7.18 0.77 -4.26
C ASP A 29 7.22 -0.44 -3.30
N LEU A 30 6.44 -1.47 -3.63
CA LEU A 30 6.33 -2.70 -2.84
C LEU A 30 7.21 -3.83 -3.35
N GLU A 31 8.04 -3.63 -4.38
CA GLU A 31 8.93 -4.67 -4.90
C GLU A 31 9.94 -5.12 -3.83
N ASN A 32 10.44 -4.17 -3.03
CA ASN A 32 11.35 -4.48 -1.93
C ASN A 32 10.67 -5.27 -0.79
N TYR A 33 9.34 -5.17 -0.65
CA TYR A 33 8.60 -5.93 0.34
C TYR A 33 8.55 -7.42 -0.02
N ILE A 34 8.47 -7.74 -1.32
CA ILE A 34 8.57 -9.12 -1.82
C ILE A 34 9.91 -9.73 -1.41
N LYS A 35 11.00 -8.98 -1.60
CA LYS A 35 12.38 -9.43 -1.27
C LYS A 35 12.59 -9.62 0.22
N LYS A 36 11.90 -8.85 1.06
CA LYS A 36 11.96 -8.96 2.53
C LYS A 36 11.31 -10.26 3.04
N GLY A 37 10.42 -10.86 2.25
CA GLY A 37 9.77 -12.13 2.54
C GLY A 37 8.74 -12.07 3.67
N GLY A 38 8.39 -13.23 4.23
CA GLY A 38 7.36 -13.36 5.26
C GLY A 38 5.95 -13.21 4.70
N LYS A 39 5.09 -12.44 5.39
CA LYS A 39 3.71 -12.21 4.93
C LYS A 39 3.65 -11.56 3.53
N PHE A 40 4.65 -10.74 3.20
CA PHE A 40 4.74 -10.02 1.93
C PHE A 40 5.22 -10.86 0.76
N SER A 41 5.70 -12.10 0.98
CA SER A 41 6.04 -13.02 -0.12
C SER A 41 4.85 -13.29 -1.05
N ARG A 42 3.62 -13.12 -0.55
CA ARG A 42 2.38 -13.27 -1.33
C ARG A 42 2.26 -12.26 -2.47
N PHE A 43 2.93 -11.11 -2.37
CA PHE A 43 2.96 -10.13 -3.46
C PHE A 43 3.71 -10.65 -4.69
N ALA A 44 4.49 -11.73 -4.59
CA ALA A 44 5.03 -12.41 -5.77
C ALA A 44 3.92 -12.92 -6.71
N ASP A 45 2.74 -13.24 -6.17
CA ASP A 45 1.55 -13.46 -6.99
C ASP A 45 0.91 -12.11 -7.35
N PHE A 46 1.00 -11.75 -8.63
CA PHE A 46 0.50 -10.46 -9.11
C PHE A 46 -1.04 -10.35 -9.01
N ASN A 47 -1.77 -11.46 -9.11
CA ASN A 47 -3.23 -11.45 -8.96
C ASN A 47 -3.63 -11.19 -7.51
N TYR A 48 -2.89 -11.72 -6.54
CA TYR A 48 -3.05 -11.37 -5.13
C TYR A 48 -2.68 -9.91 -4.89
N PHE A 49 -1.55 -9.45 -5.42
CA PHE A 49 -1.12 -8.06 -5.29
C PHE A 49 -2.18 -7.07 -5.78
N MET A 50 -2.82 -7.33 -6.92
CA MET A 50 -3.85 -6.46 -7.51
C MET A 50 -5.17 -6.45 -6.74
N GLN A 51 -5.35 -7.31 -5.73
CA GLN A 51 -6.54 -7.31 -4.86
C GLN A 51 -6.44 -6.32 -3.69
N PHE A 52 -5.51 -5.36 -3.75
CA PHE A 52 -5.40 -4.32 -2.73
C PHE A 52 -6.69 -3.49 -2.62
N TYR A 53 -6.98 -3.03 -1.41
CA TYR A 53 -8.09 -2.13 -1.12
C TYR A 53 -7.74 -1.21 0.05
N VAL A 54 -8.46 -0.10 0.16
CA VAL A 54 -8.38 0.77 1.34
C VAL A 54 -9.44 0.34 2.33
N HIS A 55 -9.03 -0.06 3.54
CA HIS A 55 -9.95 -0.40 4.62
C HIS A 55 -10.64 0.87 5.13
N LYS A 56 -11.90 1.08 4.75
CA LYS A 56 -12.60 2.37 4.96
C LYS A 56 -12.75 2.79 6.43
N GLU A 57 -12.76 1.85 7.36
CA GLU A 57 -12.88 2.15 8.80
C GLU A 57 -11.53 2.45 9.46
N LEU A 58 -10.44 1.91 8.91
CA LEU A 58 -9.09 2.02 9.49
C LEU A 58 -8.21 2.99 8.70
N PHE A 59 -8.62 3.35 7.47
CA PHE A 59 -7.88 4.17 6.51
C PHE A 59 -6.49 3.59 6.20
N VAL A 60 -6.41 2.26 6.09
CA VAL A 60 -5.17 1.50 5.86
C VAL A 60 -5.22 0.78 4.51
N LEU A 61 -4.07 0.64 3.87
CA LEU A 61 -3.91 -0.17 2.67
C LEU A 61 -3.85 -1.67 3.05
N SER A 62 -4.77 -2.44 2.52
CA SER A 62 -4.97 -3.85 2.88
C SER A 62 -5.15 -4.75 1.66
N TRP A 63 -4.99 -6.04 1.89
CA TRP A 63 -5.17 -7.15 0.95
C TRP A 63 -6.05 -8.22 1.61
N PRO A 64 -6.58 -9.17 0.82
CA PRO A 64 -7.29 -10.33 1.35
C PRO A 64 -6.44 -11.08 2.39
N ASP A 65 -7.12 -11.83 3.27
CA ASP A 65 -6.53 -12.57 4.39
C ASP A 65 -5.94 -11.71 5.51
N GLY A 66 -6.33 -10.44 5.60
CA GLY A 66 -5.94 -9.55 6.69
C GLY A 66 -4.47 -9.13 6.63
N LEU A 67 -3.88 -9.09 5.44
CA LEU A 67 -2.58 -8.48 5.23
C LEU A 67 -2.78 -6.97 5.02
N ASP A 68 -2.10 -6.16 5.82
CA ASP A 68 -2.13 -4.70 5.68
C ASP A 68 -0.73 -4.11 5.77
N VAL A 69 -0.59 -2.89 5.25
CA VAL A 69 0.60 -2.06 5.43
C VAL A 69 0.19 -0.84 6.22
N ALA A 70 0.73 -0.73 7.44
CA ALA A 70 0.40 0.35 8.35
C ALA A 70 0.58 1.73 7.71
N PRO A 71 -0.36 2.67 7.91
CA PRO A 71 -0.42 3.92 7.17
C PRO A 71 0.78 4.82 7.44
N GLU A 72 1.35 4.81 8.65
CA GLU A 72 2.59 5.52 8.97
C GLU A 72 3.78 4.98 8.17
N SER A 73 3.84 3.65 7.95
CA SER A 73 4.88 3.03 7.13
C SER A 73 4.73 3.46 5.67
N VAL A 74 3.49 3.51 5.16
CA VAL A 74 3.23 4.01 3.80
C VAL A 74 3.67 5.47 3.69
N TYR A 75 3.23 6.33 4.62
CA TYR A 75 3.52 7.77 4.61
C TYR A 75 5.02 8.11 4.66
N SER A 76 5.82 7.29 5.34
CA SER A 76 7.28 7.45 5.40
C SER A 76 8.01 6.91 4.17
N ASN A 77 7.44 5.97 3.42
CA ASN A 77 8.10 5.32 2.28
C ASN A 77 7.61 5.82 0.91
N VAL A 78 6.54 6.61 0.86
CA VAL A 78 6.10 7.24 -0.39
C VAL A 78 7.12 8.25 -0.89
N SER A 79 7.44 8.15 -2.18
CA SER A 79 8.32 9.08 -2.91
C SER A 79 7.48 10.02 -3.77
N LYS A 80 7.98 11.23 -4.04
CA LYS A 80 7.40 12.12 -5.06
C LYS A 80 7.87 11.73 -6.46
#